data_AF-A0A3B9G8P2-F1
#
_entry.id   AF-A0A3B9G8P2-F1
#
_cell.length_a   1.000
_cell.length_b   1.000
_cell.length_c   1.000
_cell.angle_alpha   90.00
_cell.angle_beta   90.00
_cell.angle_gamma   90.00
#
_symmetry.space_group_name_H-M   'P 1'
#
loop_
_entity.id
_entity.type
_entity.pdbx_description
1 polymer ?
#
loop_
_entity_poly.entity_id
_entity_poly.type
_entity_poly.pdbx_seq_one_letter_code
_entity_poly.pdbx_strand_id
1 'polypeptide(L)'
;MSEPQELPELSNIEKEVYSWQTTVEGFGEKGQRKLKNASVMISRIGGLGGLVAYELAAAGVGRLILAHGGDLKPSDLNRQLL
;
A
#
# COMPACT_ATOMS: atom_id res chain seq x y z
N MET A 1 14.03 18.12 -19.37
CA MET A 1 13.99 16.66 -19.09
C MET A 1 14.24 16.51 -17.60
N SER A 2 13.26 16.03 -16.83
CA SER A 2 13.44 15.73 -15.40
C SER A 2 14.43 14.57 -15.25
N GLU A 3 15.41 14.71 -14.35
CA GLU A 3 16.37 13.66 -14.04
C GLU A 3 15.66 12.33 -13.72
N PRO A 4 16.25 11.17 -14.08
CA PRO A 4 15.69 9.88 -13.68
C PRO A 4 15.65 9.82 -12.15
N GLN A 5 14.43 9.89 -11.59
CA GLN A 5 14.23 9.79 -10.16
C GLN A 5 14.76 8.44 -9.69
N GLU A 6 15.85 8.44 -8.94
CA GLU A 6 16.44 7.23 -8.37
C GLU A 6 15.43 6.65 -7.37
N LEU A 7 14.92 5.46 -7.68
CA LEU A 7 13.92 4.80 -6.83
C LEU A 7 14.59 4.34 -5.53
N PRO A 8 13.89 4.32 -4.38
CA PRO A 8 14.47 3.82 -3.14
C PRO A 8 14.85 2.34 -3.28
N GLU A 9 15.97 1.95 -2.69
CA GLU A 9 16.37 0.54 -2.60
C GLU A 9 15.53 -0.21 -1.56
N LEU A 10 15.32 -1.51 -1.79
CA LEU A 10 14.68 -2.38 -0.80
C LEU A 10 15.71 -2.80 0.26
N SER A 11 15.35 -2.70 1.53
CA SER A 11 16.08 -3.32 2.63
C SER A 11 16.03 -4.85 2.54
N ASN A 12 16.92 -5.53 3.26
CA ASN A 12 16.94 -6.99 3.27
C ASN A 12 15.61 -7.59 3.74
N ILE A 13 14.96 -6.98 4.74
CA ILE A 13 13.66 -7.40 5.23
C ILE A 13 12.58 -7.22 4.15
N GLU A 14 12.54 -6.07 3.47
CA GLU A 14 11.57 -5.85 2.39
C GLU A 14 11.77 -6.83 1.23
N LYS A 15 13.02 -7.20 0.92
CA LYS A 15 13.31 -8.23 -0.10
C LYS A 15 12.75 -9.60 0.30
N GLU A 16 12.82 -9.96 1.59
CA GLU A 16 12.27 -11.20 2.11
C GLU A 16 10.74 -11.18 2.10
N VAL A 17 10.13 -10.12 2.66
CA VAL A 17 8.67 -9.94 2.75
C VAL A 17 8.01 -9.91 1.36
N TYR A 18 8.59 -9.18 0.40
CA TYR A 18 8.03 -9.02 -0.94
C TYR A 18 8.57 -10.03 -1.96
N SER A 19 9.30 -11.05 -1.51
CA SER A 19 9.95 -12.02 -2.39
C SER A 19 8.98 -12.63 -3.40
N TRP A 20 7.78 -13.05 -2.97
CA TRP A 20 6.81 -13.70 -3.85
C TRP A 20 6.23 -12.76 -4.91
N GLN A 21 5.87 -11.52 -4.54
CA GLN A 21 5.30 -10.58 -5.52
C GLN A 21 6.33 -10.08 -6.53
N THR A 22 7.63 -10.02 -6.17
CA THR A 22 8.68 -9.61 -7.14
C THR A 22 8.93 -10.64 -8.24
N THR A 23 8.48 -11.89 -8.08
CA THR A 23 8.59 -12.92 -9.14
C THR A 23 7.54 -12.79 -10.24
N VAL A 24 6.51 -11.95 -10.05
CA VAL A 24 5.43 -11.75 -11.02
C VAL A 24 5.99 -11.09 -12.29
N GLU A 25 5.71 -11.70 -13.44
CA GLU A 25 6.13 -11.20 -14.76
C GLU A 25 5.61 -9.76 -14.98
N GLY A 26 6.51 -8.88 -15.41
CA GLY A 26 6.19 -7.46 -15.64
C GLY A 26 6.18 -6.58 -14.38
N PHE A 27 6.31 -7.16 -13.17
CA PHE A 27 6.41 -6.40 -11.92
C PHE A 27 7.86 -6.24 -11.47
N GLY A 28 8.51 -7.32 -11.03
CA GLY A 28 9.92 -7.32 -10.62
C GLY A 28 10.27 -6.42 -9.42
N GLU A 29 11.54 -6.40 -9.05
CA GLU A 29 12.06 -5.51 -7.99
C GLU A 29 11.84 -4.02 -8.32
N LYS A 30 11.91 -3.65 -9.61
CA LYS A 30 11.62 -2.28 -10.06
C LYS A 30 10.16 -1.89 -9.77
N GLY A 31 9.20 -2.80 -9.94
CA GLY A 31 7.81 -2.58 -9.59
C GLY A 31 7.63 -2.35 -8.09
N GLN A 32 8.30 -3.16 -7.27
CA GLN A 32 8.27 -3.01 -5.81
C GLN A 32 8.85 -1.68 -5.34
N ARG A 33 9.99 -1.26 -5.91
CA ARG A 33 10.61 0.03 -5.60
C ARG A 33 9.74 1.21 -6.01
N LYS A 34 8.93 1.08 -7.07
CA LYS A 34 7.92 2.09 -7.43
C LYS A 34 6.80 2.17 -6.39
N LEU A 35 6.29 1.03 -5.89
CA LEU A 35 5.31 1.03 -4.79
C LEU A 35 5.89 1.67 -3.53
N LYS A 36 7.12 1.30 -3.16
CA LYS A 36 7.85 1.91 -2.04
C LYS A 36 8.01 3.43 -2.19
N ASN A 37 8.16 3.93 -3.41
CA ASN A 37 8.26 5.38 -3.66
C ASN A 37 6.89 6.09 -3.70
N ALA A 38 5.79 5.34 -3.78
CA ALA A 38 4.45 5.91 -3.96
C ALA A 38 3.87 6.43 -2.64
N SER A 39 3.05 7.47 -2.76
CA SER A 39 2.16 7.96 -1.71
C SER A 39 0.72 7.86 -2.18
N VAL A 40 -0.15 7.23 -1.41
CA VAL A 40 -1.57 7.06 -1.74
C VAL A 40 -2.46 7.62 -0.64
N MET A 41 -3.42 8.46 -1.00
CA MET A 41 -4.48 8.92 -0.11
C MET A 41 -5.75 8.12 -0.33
N ILE A 42 -6.32 7.60 0.75
CA ILE A 42 -7.58 6.86 0.76
C ILE A 42 -8.55 7.60 1.66
N SER A 43 -9.62 8.12 1.06
CA SER A 43 -10.73 8.72 1.81
C SER A 43 -11.83 7.70 2.05
N ARG A 44 -12.58 7.88 3.14
CA ARG A 44 -13.66 7.00 3.59
C ARG A 44 -13.16 5.58 3.89
N ILE A 45 -12.34 5.46 4.95
CA ILE A 45 -11.89 4.16 5.51
C ILE A 45 -13.07 3.43 6.16
N GLY A 46 -13.99 2.94 5.34
CA GLY A 46 -15.10 2.07 5.76
C GLY A 46 -14.86 0.66 5.23
N GLY A 47 -15.92 -0.06 4.88
CA GLY A 47 -15.74 -1.47 4.49
C GLY A 47 -14.85 -1.65 3.25
N LEU A 48 -15.06 -0.83 2.22
CA LEU A 48 -14.21 -0.84 1.03
C LEU A 48 -12.87 -0.12 1.25
N GLY A 49 -12.91 1.09 1.84
CA GLY A 49 -11.71 1.90 2.03
C GLY A 49 -10.69 1.22 2.95
N GLY A 50 -11.16 0.53 3.99
CA GLY A 50 -10.32 -0.28 4.87
C GLY A 50 -9.69 -1.45 4.14
N LEU A 51 -10.47 -2.21 3.35
CA LEU A 51 -9.91 -3.29 2.53
C LEU A 51 -8.82 -2.78 1.57
N VAL A 52 -9.08 -1.70 0.85
CA VAL A 52 -8.09 -1.11 -0.07
C VAL A 52 -6.85 -0.62 0.66
N ALA A 53 -7.00 -0.01 1.84
CA ALA A 53 -5.87 0.44 2.65
C ALA A 53 -5.01 -0.74 3.12
N TYR A 54 -5.64 -1.82 3.55
CA TYR A 54 -4.97 -3.06 3.94
C TYR A 54 -4.16 -3.64 2.78
N GLU A 55 -4.79 -3.83 1.61
CA GLU A 55 -4.13 -4.42 0.44
C GLU A 55 -2.96 -3.55 -0.07
N LEU A 56 -3.09 -2.22 -0.06
CA LEU A 56 -2.02 -1.32 -0.47
C LEU A 56 -0.85 -1.28 0.52
N ALA A 57 -1.14 -1.41 1.83
CA ALA A 57 -0.11 -1.56 2.85
C ALA A 57 0.65 -2.88 2.66
N ALA A 58 -0.08 -3.98 2.48
CA ALA A 58 0.48 -5.31 2.25
C ALA A 58 1.31 -5.37 0.96
N ALA A 59 0.86 -4.69 -0.10
CA ALA A 59 1.61 -4.58 -1.36
C ALA A 59 2.91 -3.77 -1.24
N GLY A 60 3.08 -2.97 -0.18
CA GLY A 60 4.29 -2.19 0.09
C GLY A 60 4.29 -0.78 -0.47
N VAL A 61 3.13 -0.11 -0.50
CA VAL A 61 3.08 1.34 -0.74
C VAL A 61 3.83 2.08 0.38
N GLY A 62 4.79 2.94 0.01
CA GLY A 62 5.68 3.57 1.00
C GLY A 62 5.00 4.56 1.94
N ARG A 63 3.92 5.20 1.50
CA ARG A 63 3.13 6.11 2.35
C ARG A 63 1.64 6.00 2.07
N LEU A 64 0.86 5.68 3.09
CA LEU A 64 -0.60 5.76 3.07
C LEU A 64 -1.08 6.95 3.89
N ILE A 65 -2.02 7.70 3.34
CA ILE A 65 -2.74 8.79 4.01
C ILE A 65 -4.20 8.37 4.10
N LEU A 66 -4.64 8.07 5.32
CA LEU A 66 -5.98 7.54 5.57
C LEU A 66 -6.87 8.65 6.15
N ALA A 67 -8.04 8.87 5.55
CA ALA A 67 -9.01 9.86 6.02
C ALA A 67 -10.40 9.24 6.17
N HIS A 68 -10.97 9.30 7.37
CA HIS A 68 -12.34 8.89 7.66
C HIS A 68 -13.02 9.95 8.52
N GLY A 69 -14.31 10.17 8.31
CA GLY A 69 -15.11 11.09 9.10
C GLY A 69 -16.28 10.37 9.76
N GLY A 70 -16.55 10.73 11.01
CA GLY A 70 -17.58 10.10 11.84
C GLY A 70 -17.03 8.95 12.69
N ASP A 71 -17.86 8.52 13.65
CA ASP A 71 -17.53 7.45 14.57
C ASP A 71 -17.99 6.09 14.04
N LEU A 72 -17.22 5.06 14.39
CA LEU A 72 -17.56 3.67 14.12
C LEU A 72 -18.86 3.28 14.84
N LYS A 73 -19.77 2.59 14.17
CA LYS A 73 -21.02 2.09 14.77
C LYS A 73 -20.98 0.57 14.92
N PRO A 74 -21.76 -0.02 15.86
CA PRO A 74 -21.83 -1.47 16.00
C PRO A 74 -22.20 -2.21 14.70
N SER A 75 -23.06 -1.62 13.86
CA SER A 75 -23.43 -2.18 12.57
C SER A 75 -22.33 -2.14 11.51
N ASP A 76 -21.22 -1.43 11.74
CA ASP A 76 -20.06 -1.36 10.84
C ASP A 76 -19.09 -2.53 11.02
N LEU A 77 -19.08 -3.15 12.20
CA LEU A 77 -18.09 -4.14 12.61
C LEU A 77 -18.08 -5.43 11.77
N ASN A 78 -19.16 -5.72 11.05
CA ASN A 78 -19.22 -6.88 10.16
C ASN A 78 -18.49 -6.68 8.83
N ARG A 79 -18.05 -5.45 8.51
CA ARG A 79 -17.46 -5.11 7.20
C ARG A 79 -16.31 -4.12 7.25
N GLN A 80 -16.13 -3.36 8.34
CA GLN A 80 -15.01 -2.44 8.53
C GLN A 80 -13.95 -3.13 9.40
N LEU A 81 -12.97 -3.76 8.76
CA LEU A 81 -11.93 -4.56 9.44
C LEU A 81 -10.79 -3.70 10.01
N LEU A 82 -10.51 -2.55 9.39
CA LEU A 82 -9.55 -1.55 9.84
C LEU A 82 -10.25 -0.44 10.65
#